data_AF-A0A4R7J3P3-F1
#
_entry.id   AF-A0A4R7J3P3-F1
#
_cell.length_a   1.000
_cell.length_b   1.000
_cell.length_c   1.000
_cell.angle_alpha   90.00
_cell.angle_beta   90.00
_cell.angle_gamma   90.00
#
_symmetry.space_group_name_H-M   'P 1'
#
loop_
_entity.id
_entity.type
_entity.pdbx_description
1 polymer ?
#
loop_
_entity_poly.entity_id
_entity_poly.type
_entity_poly.pdbx_seq_one_letter_code
_entity_poly.pdbx_strand_id
1 'polypeptide(L)'
;MTGIELRAEGTDAVITADVAPHRMAGPHIKAAIAELAQSGRTFDADDVRALLPEDVVPHSPNLLPAHMGAAAAKGLIVPVGLTRPRRASRRSSRNLLWVGVAA
;
A
#
# COMPACT_ATOMS: atom_id res chain seq x y z
N MET A 1 -10.67 15.77 -18.36
CA MET A 1 -10.12 14.88 -17.32
C MET A 1 -8.68 14.56 -17.64
N THR A 2 -7.77 14.81 -16.73
CA THR A 2 -6.34 14.51 -16.86
C THR A 2 -6.02 13.10 -16.36
N GLY A 3 -4.85 12.55 -16.72
CA GLY A 3 -4.42 11.23 -16.26
C GLY A 3 -4.22 11.13 -14.73
N ILE A 4 -4.01 12.26 -14.04
CA ILE A 4 -3.88 12.33 -12.58
C ILE A 4 -5.25 12.17 -11.92
N GLU A 5 -6.28 12.84 -12.46
CA GLU A 5 -7.66 12.76 -11.96
C GLU A 5 -8.22 11.33 -12.10
N LEU A 6 -8.00 10.69 -13.26
CA LEU A 6 -8.36 9.29 -13.49
C LEU A 6 -7.70 8.32 -12.49
N ARG A 7 -6.45 8.62 -12.09
CA ARG A 7 -5.72 7.81 -11.11
C ARG A 7 -6.26 7.99 -9.70
N ALA A 8 -6.60 9.22 -9.32
CA ALA A 8 -7.20 9.51 -8.02
C ALA A 8 -8.58 8.84 -7.89
N GLU A 9 -9.44 9.00 -8.90
CA GLU A 9 -10.77 8.39 -8.94
C GLU A 9 -10.72 6.85 -8.86
N GLY A 10 -9.79 6.22 -9.59
CA GLY A 10 -9.57 4.78 -9.49
C GLY A 10 -9.06 4.32 -8.12
N THR A 11 -8.25 5.14 -7.45
CA THR A 11 -7.75 4.86 -6.09
C THR A 11 -8.91 4.91 -5.09
N ASP A 12 -9.74 5.95 -5.16
CA ASP A 12 -10.88 6.14 -4.26
C ASP A 12 -11.96 5.07 -4.46
N ALA A 13 -12.21 4.64 -5.70
CA ALA A 13 -13.14 3.55 -6.00
C ALA A 13 -12.69 2.22 -5.39
N VAL A 14 -11.38 1.90 -5.46
CA VAL A 14 -10.83 0.66 -4.86
C VAL A 14 -10.93 0.70 -3.34
N ILE A 15 -10.63 1.85 -2.71
CA ILE A 15 -10.71 2.01 -1.25
C ILE A 15 -12.17 1.94 -0.78
N THR A 16 -13.11 2.56 -1.51
CA THR A 16 -14.54 2.59 -1.16
C THR A 16 -15.19 1.21 -1.33
N ALA A 17 -14.75 0.43 -2.32
CA ALA A 17 -15.22 -0.94 -2.53
C ALA A 17 -14.81 -1.93 -1.41
N ASP A 18 -13.83 -1.56 -0.59
CA ASP A 18 -13.34 -2.37 0.54
C ASP A 18 -14.25 -2.28 1.79
N VAL A 19 -15.32 -1.48 1.76
CA VAL A 19 -16.23 -1.26 2.91
C VAL A 19 -17.29 -2.38 3.06
N ALA A 20 -17.29 -3.40 2.19
CA ALA A 20 -18.17 -4.56 2.35
C ALA A 20 -17.79 -5.38 3.59
N PRO A 21 -18.74 -5.76 4.47
CA PRO A 21 -18.52 -6.23 5.86
C PRO A 21 -17.75 -7.56 6.04
N HIS A 22 -17.15 -8.11 4.98
CA HIS A 22 -16.32 -9.32 5.02
C HIS A 22 -14.88 -9.10 4.48
N ARG A 23 -14.43 -7.84 4.35
CA ARG A 23 -13.14 -7.49 3.74
C ARG A 23 -12.43 -6.39 4.53
N MET A 24 -11.94 -6.72 5.73
CA MET A 24 -11.23 -5.76 6.60
C MET A 24 -9.76 -5.51 6.19
N ALA A 25 -9.41 -5.76 4.93
CA ALA A 25 -8.02 -5.68 4.47
C ALA A 25 -7.46 -4.25 4.54
N GLY A 26 -8.26 -3.24 4.19
CA GLY A 26 -7.84 -1.83 4.21
C GLY A 26 -7.41 -1.34 5.60
N PRO A 27 -8.20 -1.55 6.68
CA PRO A 27 -7.77 -1.25 8.04
C PRO A 27 -6.44 -1.93 8.44
N HIS A 28 -6.26 -3.22 8.14
CA HIS A 28 -5.01 -3.92 8.44
C HIS A 28 -3.82 -3.36 7.63
N ILE A 29 -4.04 -3.06 6.34
CA ILE A 29 -3.02 -2.42 5.48
C ILE A 29 -2.63 -1.05 6.04
N LYS A 30 -3.60 -0.21 6.44
CA LYS A 30 -3.31 1.10 7.02
C LYS A 30 -2.52 0.99 8.33
N ALA A 31 -2.89 0.05 9.19
CA ALA A 31 -2.18 -0.21 10.44
C ALA A 31 -0.72 -0.64 10.20
N ALA A 32 -0.51 -1.61 9.29
CA ALA A 32 0.82 -2.08 8.91
C ALA A 32 1.69 -0.96 8.30
N ILE A 33 1.12 -0.10 7.45
CA ILE A 33 1.84 1.06 6.91
C ILE A 33 2.26 2.03 8.02
N ALA A 34 1.35 2.31 8.97
CA ALA A 34 1.64 3.22 10.08
C ALA A 34 2.75 2.67 10.99
N GLU A 35 2.74 1.36 11.27
CA GLU A 35 3.79 0.68 12.02
C GLU A 35 5.14 0.77 11.32
N LEU A 36 5.20 0.42 10.03
CA LEU A 36 6.44 0.45 9.25
C LEU A 36 6.99 1.88 9.08
N ALA A 37 6.12 2.86 8.89
CA ALA A 37 6.51 4.27 8.83
C ALA A 37 7.17 4.74 10.12
N GLN A 38 6.68 4.31 11.29
CA GLN A 38 7.26 4.69 12.59
C GLN A 38 8.58 3.97 12.89
N SER A 39 8.90 2.88 12.18
CA SER A 39 10.10 2.09 12.46
C SER A 39 11.43 2.79 12.13
N GLY A 40 11.40 3.87 11.34
CA GLY A 40 12.59 4.56 10.82
C GLY A 40 13.40 3.74 9.81
N ARG A 41 12.96 2.52 9.47
CA ARG A 41 13.60 1.65 8.48
C ARG A 41 12.90 1.78 7.12
N THR A 42 13.62 1.44 6.07
CA THR A 42 13.02 1.32 4.75
C THR A 42 12.15 0.06 4.67
N PHE A 43 11.06 0.13 3.91
CA PHE A 43 10.13 -0.98 3.72
C PHE A 43 9.49 -0.94 2.33
N ASP A 44 8.99 -2.08 1.85
CA ASP A 44 8.29 -2.20 0.58
C ASP A 44 6.89 -2.84 0.72
N ALA A 45 6.23 -3.08 -0.40
CA ALA A 45 4.89 -3.68 -0.41
C ALA A 45 4.86 -5.12 0.13
N ASP A 46 5.96 -5.86 0.08
CA ASP A 46 6.03 -7.22 0.64
C ASP A 46 6.18 -7.18 2.16
N ASP A 47 6.85 -6.16 2.73
CA ASP A 47 6.90 -5.97 4.20
C ASP A 47 5.49 -5.69 4.76
N VAL A 48 4.69 -4.86 4.07
CA VAL A 48 3.30 -4.60 4.47
C VAL A 48 2.47 -5.88 4.44
N ARG A 49 2.63 -6.71 3.40
CA ARG A 49 1.92 -8.00 3.29
C ARG A 49 2.28 -8.96 4.41
N ALA A 50 3.54 -8.95 4.86
CA ALA A 50 4.00 -9.82 5.93
C ALA A 50 3.39 -9.47 7.31
N LEU A 51 2.86 -8.26 7.47
CA LEU A 51 2.17 -7.83 8.70
C LEU A 51 0.65 -8.03 8.64
N LEU A 52 0.10 -8.46 7.49
CA LEU A 52 -1.32 -8.78 7.41
C LEU A 52 -1.61 -10.14 8.06
N PRO A 53 -2.73 -10.30 8.79
CA PRO A 53 -3.19 -11.61 9.22
C PRO A 53 -3.36 -12.58 8.03
N GLU A 54 -3.09 -13.87 8.23
CA GLU A 54 -3.11 -14.87 7.13
C GLU A 54 -4.49 -15.01 6.47
N ASP A 55 -5.57 -14.80 7.23
CA ASP A 55 -6.96 -14.84 6.77
C ASP A 55 -7.41 -13.55 6.06
N VAL A 56 -6.59 -12.50 6.10
CA VAL A 56 -6.88 -11.21 5.45
C VAL A 56 -6.35 -11.21 4.03
N VAL A 57 -7.25 -11.49 3.08
CA VAL A 57 -6.95 -11.43 1.65
C VAL A 57 -7.55 -10.17 1.03
N PRO A 58 -6.72 -9.24 0.49
CA PRO A 58 -7.22 -8.09 -0.25
C PRO A 58 -8.11 -8.53 -1.43
N HIS A 59 -9.29 -7.93 -1.55
CA HIS A 59 -10.21 -8.24 -2.66
C HIS A 59 -9.71 -7.76 -4.02
N SER A 60 -8.68 -6.91 -4.03
CA SER A 60 -8.07 -6.36 -5.22
C SER A 60 -6.54 -6.37 -5.07
N PRO A 61 -5.79 -6.77 -6.12
CA PRO A 61 -4.34 -6.66 -6.12
C PRO A 61 -3.85 -5.21 -6.03
N ASN A 62 -4.73 -4.23 -6.33
CA ASN A 62 -4.43 -2.80 -6.31
C ASN A 62 -4.77 -2.13 -4.98
N LEU A 63 -5.40 -2.83 -4.02
CA LEU A 63 -5.78 -2.23 -2.74
C LEU A 63 -4.57 -1.77 -1.93
N LEU A 64 -3.54 -2.61 -1.83
CA LEU A 64 -2.30 -2.24 -1.14
C LEU A 64 -1.58 -1.07 -1.83
N PRO A 65 -1.31 -1.10 -3.15
CA PRO A 65 -0.76 0.06 -3.85
C PRO A 65 -1.58 1.36 -3.67
N ALA A 66 -2.91 1.26 -3.64
CA ALA A 66 -3.78 2.40 -3.39
C ALA A 66 -3.56 3.01 -1.99
N HIS A 67 -3.47 2.18 -0.95
CA HIS A 67 -3.20 2.66 0.40
C HIS A 67 -1.78 3.22 0.58
N MET A 68 -0.77 2.63 -0.08
CA MET A 68 0.60 3.17 -0.10
C MET A 68 0.63 4.54 -0.77
N GLY A 69 -0.04 4.70 -1.92
CA GLY A 69 -0.17 5.98 -2.60
C GLY A 69 -0.90 7.03 -1.75
N ALA A 70 -1.99 6.65 -1.08
CA ALA A 70 -2.73 7.53 -0.19
C ALA A 70 -1.90 7.97 1.03
N ALA A 71 -1.09 7.08 1.62
CA ALA A 71 -0.19 7.42 2.71
C ALA A 71 0.91 8.40 2.26
N ALA A 72 1.48 8.19 1.07
CA ALA A 72 2.46 9.09 0.48
C ALA A 72 1.87 10.48 0.18
N ALA A 73 0.64 10.53 -0.38
CA ALA A 73 -0.06 11.79 -0.64
C ALA A 73 -0.35 12.60 0.65
N LYS A 74 -0.49 11.90 1.79
CA LYS A 74 -0.63 12.52 3.12
C LYS A 74 0.69 12.89 3.79
N GLY A 75 1.82 12.65 3.13
CA GLY A 75 3.15 12.94 3.67
C GLY A 75 3.58 12.00 4.81
N LEU A 76 2.94 10.83 4.96
CA LEU A 76 3.31 9.86 6.00
C LEU A 76 4.57 9.06 5.64
N ILE A 77 4.75 8.82 4.34
CA ILE A 77 5.86 8.04 3.79
C ILE A 77 6.37 8.70 2.52
N VAL A 78 7.65 8.52 2.22
CA VAL A 78 8.27 9.03 0.98
C VAL A 78 9.01 7.92 0.25
N PRO A 79 9.00 7.91 -1.09
CA PRO A 79 9.73 6.93 -1.87
C PRO A 79 11.22 7.27 -1.83
N VAL A 80 12.06 6.26 -1.56
CA VAL A 80 13.52 6.41 -1.49
C VAL A 80 14.27 5.55 -2.51
N GLY A 81 13.55 4.71 -3.25
CA GLY A 81 14.15 3.91 -4.31
C GLY A 81 13.23 2.83 -4.84
N LEU A 82 13.85 1.86 -5.52
CA LEU A 82 13.18 0.69 -6.07
C LEU A 82 13.88 -0.58 -5.61
N THR A 83 13.12 -1.62 -5.30
CA THR A 83 13.63 -2.94 -4.92
C THR A 83 13.00 -4.04 -5.76
N ARG A 84 13.65 -5.21 -5.81
CA ARG A 84 13.07 -6.40 -6.46
C ARG A 84 12.02 -7.00 -5.51
N PRO A 85 10.82 -7.35 -6.00
CA PRO A 85 9.84 -8.03 -5.17
C PRO A 85 10.37 -9.38 -4.71
N ARG A 86 10.07 -9.75 -3.47
CA ARG A 86 10.40 -11.07 -2.89
C ARG A 86 9.42 -12.13 -3.37
N ARG A 87 8.19 -11.74 -3.68
CA ARG A 87 7.18 -12.65 -4.23
C ARG A 87 7.42 -12.92 -5.72
N ALA A 88 7.29 -14.19 -6.12
CA ALA A 88 7.23 -14.59 -7.52
C ALA A 88 5.95 -14.02 -8.17
N SER A 89 6.07 -12.85 -8.80
CA SER A 89 5.02 -12.23 -9.61
C SER A 89 5.18 -12.66 -11.06
N ARG A 90 4.07 -13.04 -11.72
CA ARG A 90 4.06 -13.39 -13.16
C ARG A 90 4.57 -12.27 -14.09
N ARG A 91 4.68 -11.02 -13.61
CA ARG A 91 5.21 -9.87 -14.36
C ARG A 91 6.25 -9.03 -13.61
N SER A 92 6.88 -9.57 -12.55
CA SER A 92 8.04 -9.05 -11.80
C SER A 92 8.36 -7.54 -11.88
N SER A 93 7.36 -6.67 -11.70
CA SER A 93 7.58 -5.22 -11.64
C SER A 93 8.32 -4.87 -10.35
N ARG A 94 9.24 -3.90 -10.40
CA ARG A 94 9.95 -3.42 -9.19
C ARG A 94 8.95 -2.84 -8.17
N ASN A 95 9.20 -3.11 -6.90
CA ASN A 95 8.51 -2.44 -5.80
C ASN A 95 9.16 -1.08 -5.54
N LEU A 96 8.36 -0.09 -5.15
CA LEU A 96 8.88 1.12 -4.52
C LEU A 96 9.36 0.78 -3.10
N LEU A 97 10.50 1.34 -2.74
CA LEU A 97 11.03 1.33 -1.38
C LEU A 97 10.65 2.65 -0.71
N TRP A 98 10.13 2.56 0.51
CA TRP A 98 9.56 3.67 1.26
C TRP A 98 10.29 3.85 2.60
N VAL A 99 10.24 5.05 3.15
CA VAL A 99 10.59 5.34 4.55
C VAL A 99 9.52 6.24 5.14
N GLY A 100 9.29 6.16 6.44
CA GLY A 100 8.43 7.11 7.15
C GLY A 100 9.02 8.51 7.15
N VAL A 101 8.15 9.51 7.09
CA VAL A 101 8.53 10.91 7.32
C VAL A 101 8.53 11.14 8.82
N ALA A 102 9.70 11.41 9.40
CA ALA A 102 9.80 11.78 10.80
C ALA A 102 8.98 13.06 11.06
N ALA A 103 8.17 13.03 12.12
CA ALA A 103 7.43 14.20 12.60
C ALA A 103 8.37 15.24 13.22
#